data_AF-A0A158R279-F1
#
_entry.id   AF-A0A158R279-F1
#
_cell.length_a   1.000
_cell.length_b   1.000
_cell.length_c   1.000
_cell.angle_alpha   90.00
_cell.angle_beta   90.00
_cell.angle_gamma   90.00
#
_symmetry.space_group_name_H-M   'P 1'
#
loop_
_entity.id
_entity.type
_entity.pdbx_description
1 polymer ?
#
loop_
_entity_poly.entity_id
_entity_poly.type
_entity_poly.pdbx_seq_one_letter_code
_entity_poly.pdbx_strand_id
1 'polypeptide(L)'
;MRLHPHPMLEHEMQIIYTGRTEVSEMRRGRLKSRRRDEGLGNQKESAPSWINCTGLQVAVVTVLAISSYLPSLDGEFVFDDSATVVNNPVVNGRTSLKQVFTTDYWGNPIASPQSHKSYRPLTTFSFCAIWPQKVAMAANQHYEFYI
;
A
#
# COMPACT_ATOMS: atom_id res chain seq x y z
N MET A 1 12.75 -75.80 41.84
CA MET A 1 14.11 -76.11 42.35
C MET A 1 14.79 -74.77 42.62
N ARG A 2 15.19 -74.51 43.87
CA ARG A 2 15.80 -73.23 44.32
C ARG A 2 17.03 -72.89 43.49
N LEU A 3 17.33 -71.58 43.32
CA LEU A 3 18.67 -70.97 43.46
C LEU A 3 18.59 -69.43 43.40
N HIS A 4 18.92 -68.80 44.53
CA HIS A 4 19.40 -67.45 44.84
C HIS A 4 19.16 -66.24 43.90
N PRO A 5 18.55 -65.14 44.40
CA PRO A 5 18.91 -63.79 43.99
C PRO A 5 20.23 -63.35 44.64
N HIS A 6 21.03 -62.64 43.85
CA HIS A 6 22.38 -62.15 44.13
C HIS A 6 22.43 -61.19 45.34
N PRO A 7 23.47 -61.27 46.20
CA PRO A 7 23.75 -60.27 47.22
C PRO A 7 24.71 -59.23 46.66
N MET A 8 24.28 -57.98 46.52
CA MET A 8 25.11 -56.76 46.39
C MET A 8 24.18 -55.64 45.92
N LEU A 9 23.94 -54.51 46.58
CA LEU A 9 24.55 -53.87 47.73
C LEU A 9 23.54 -52.85 48.26
N GLU A 10 22.99 -53.12 49.44
CA GLU A 10 22.31 -52.20 50.36
C GLU A 10 23.19 -51.00 50.81
N HIS A 11 24.32 -50.76 50.13
CA HIS A 11 25.35 -49.79 50.53
C HIS A 11 25.20 -48.42 49.86
N GLU A 12 24.41 -48.32 48.79
CA GLU A 12 24.18 -47.06 48.07
C GLU A 12 23.06 -46.23 48.72
N MET A 13 22.12 -46.88 49.42
CA MET A 13 20.95 -46.19 49.98
C MET A 13 21.25 -45.48 51.32
N GLN A 14 22.37 -45.81 51.98
CA GLN A 14 22.81 -45.14 53.21
C GLN A 14 23.62 -43.85 52.99
N ILE A 15 24.16 -43.62 51.79
CA ILE A 15 25.00 -42.44 51.52
C ILE A 15 24.16 -41.15 51.44
N ILE A 16 22.88 -41.24 51.06
CA ILE A 16 22.03 -40.06 50.85
C ILE A 16 21.43 -39.51 52.17
N TYR A 17 21.31 -40.33 53.22
CA TYR A 17 20.60 -39.95 54.44
C TYR A 17 21.47 -39.45 55.61
N THR A 18 22.80 -39.48 55.50
CA THR A 18 23.70 -38.97 56.55
C THR A 18 24.48 -37.74 56.05
N GLY A 19 23.97 -36.55 56.34
CA GLY A 19 24.58 -35.32 55.85
C GLY A 19 24.00 -34.00 56.35
N ARG A 20 23.38 -33.98 57.53
CA ARG A 20 23.40 -32.80 58.43
C ARG A 20 24.83 -32.74 59.00
N THR A 21 25.57 -31.65 59.16
CA THR A 21 25.36 -30.19 59.26
C THR A 21 26.77 -29.61 59.16
N GLU A 22 26.99 -28.51 58.42
CA GLU A 22 27.89 -27.44 58.87
C GLU A 22 27.40 -26.12 58.27
N VAL A 23 26.77 -25.32 59.13
CA VAL A 23 26.48 -23.92 58.86
C VAL A 23 27.83 -23.21 58.91
N SER A 24 28.48 -23.07 57.76
CA SER A 24 29.59 -22.15 57.63
C SER A 24 29.03 -20.73 57.60
N GLU A 25 29.24 -19.99 58.69
CA GLU A 25 29.00 -18.55 58.75
C GLU A 25 29.86 -17.86 57.69
N MET A 26 29.28 -17.66 56.50
CA MET A 26 29.90 -16.87 55.46
C MET A 26 29.92 -15.41 55.91
N ARG A 27 31.10 -14.95 56.32
CA ARG A 27 31.39 -13.55 56.64
C ARG A 27 30.81 -12.63 55.56
N ARG A 28 29.90 -11.75 55.97
CA ARG A 28 29.33 -10.67 55.14
C ARG A 28 30.45 -9.79 54.61
N GLY A 29 30.98 -10.14 53.44
CA GLY A 29 31.73 -9.24 52.59
C GLY A 29 30.80 -8.12 52.16
N ARG A 30 31.06 -6.90 52.66
CA ARG A 30 30.34 -5.68 52.27
C ARG A 30 30.53 -5.50 50.75
N LEU A 31 29.57 -5.95 49.97
CA LEU A 31 29.52 -5.69 48.53
C LEU A 31 29.54 -4.18 48.36
N LYS A 32 30.67 -3.68 47.87
CA LYS A 32 30.83 -2.29 47.47
C LYS A 32 29.83 -2.09 46.34
N SER A 33 28.72 -1.41 46.63
CA SER A 33 27.74 -0.98 45.65
C SER A 33 28.50 -0.23 44.55
N ARG A 34 28.74 -0.93 43.45
CA ARG A 34 29.34 -0.38 42.25
C ARG A 34 28.23 0.46 41.62
N ARG A 35 28.14 1.70 42.12
CA ARG A 35 27.35 2.78 41.53
C ARG A 35 27.78 2.82 40.06
N ARG A 36 26.95 2.28 39.18
CA ARG A 36 27.06 2.55 37.75
C ARG A 36 26.70 4.02 37.65
N ASP A 37 27.71 4.85 37.48
CA ASP A 37 27.50 6.20 37.01
C ASP A 37 26.85 6.05 35.63
N GLU A 38 25.54 6.23 35.60
CA GLU A 38 24.80 6.46 34.37
C GLU A 38 25.22 7.85 33.89
N GLY A 39 26.40 7.90 33.27
CA GLY A 39 26.74 8.97 32.36
C GLY A 39 25.64 8.98 31.31
N LEU A 40 24.82 10.03 31.34
CA LEU A 40 23.79 10.34 30.37
C LEU A 40 24.48 10.63 29.03
N GLY A 41 24.98 9.57 28.40
CA GLY A 41 25.52 9.58 27.07
C GLY A 41 24.37 9.95 26.16
N ASN A 42 24.42 11.18 25.64
CA ASN A 42 23.58 11.66 24.57
C ASN A 42 23.85 10.81 23.31
N GLN A 43 23.29 9.59 23.28
CA GLN A 43 23.19 8.75 22.10
C GLN A 43 22.22 9.46 21.17
N LYS A 44 22.75 10.37 20.35
CA LYS A 44 22.02 10.95 19.24
C LYS A 44 21.82 9.82 18.23
N GLU A 45 20.70 9.11 18.35
CA GLU A 45 20.28 8.11 17.37
C GLU A 45 20.27 8.78 16.00
N SER A 46 21.33 8.50 15.23
CA SER A 46 21.53 9.08 13.92
C SER A 46 20.62 8.29 12.98
N ALA A 47 19.69 8.99 12.31
CA ALA A 47 18.81 8.39 11.33
C ALA A 47 19.62 7.51 10.34
N PRO A 48 19.08 6.36 9.92
CA PRO A 48 19.86 5.41 9.14
C PRO A 48 20.28 5.99 7.79
N SER A 49 21.54 5.77 7.38
CA SER A 49 22.16 6.44 6.22
C SER A 49 21.55 6.13 4.84
N TRP A 50 20.57 5.23 4.77
CA TRP A 50 19.84 4.95 3.53
C TRP A 50 18.82 6.06 3.18
N ILE A 51 18.58 7.03 4.08
CA ILE A 51 17.77 8.23 3.84
C ILE A 51 18.63 9.39 3.29
N ASN A 52 19.71 9.08 2.57
CA ASN A 52 20.42 10.08 1.76
C ASN A 52 19.62 10.39 0.49
N CYS A 53 18.36 10.82 0.66
CA CYS A 53 17.48 11.30 -0.38
C CYS A 53 17.98 12.67 -0.83
N THR A 54 19.06 12.68 -1.61
CA THR A 54 19.49 13.91 -2.27
C THR A 54 18.35 14.36 -3.19
N GLY A 55 18.03 15.66 -3.21
CA GLY A 55 16.95 16.18 -4.06
C GLY A 55 17.11 15.78 -5.54
N LEU A 56 18.35 15.50 -5.97
CA LEU A 56 18.67 14.95 -7.28
C LEU A 56 18.06 13.56 -7.52
N GLN A 57 18.11 12.63 -6.56
CA GLN A 57 17.52 11.30 -6.72
C GLN A 57 16.00 11.38 -6.87
N VAL A 58 15.35 12.22 -6.04
CA VAL A 58 13.92 12.46 -6.15
C VAL A 58 13.59 13.07 -7.50
N ALA A 59 14.33 14.09 -7.94
CA ALA A 59 14.13 14.73 -9.23
C ALA A 59 14.30 13.75 -10.41
N VAL A 60 15.31 12.88 -10.38
CA VAL A 60 15.52 11.86 -11.41
C VAL A 60 14.35 10.88 -11.46
N VAL A 61 13.89 10.38 -10.31
CA VAL A 61 12.72 9.48 -10.25
C VAL A 61 11.46 10.18 -10.76
N THR A 62 11.23 11.43 -10.37
CA THR A 62 10.08 12.22 -10.84
C THR A 62 10.13 12.44 -12.35
N VAL A 63 11.28 12.83 -12.91
CA VAL A 63 11.44 13.05 -14.35
C VAL A 63 11.22 11.75 -15.12
N LEU A 64 11.81 10.64 -14.67
CA LEU A 64 11.63 9.35 -15.32
C LEU A 64 10.15 8.93 -15.30
N ALA A 65 9.49 9.06 -14.15
CA ALA A 65 8.07 8.75 -14.01
C ALA A 65 7.19 9.60 -14.92
N ILE A 66 7.46 10.91 -15.06
CA ILE A 66 6.71 11.77 -16.00
C ILE A 66 7.02 11.38 -17.44
N SER A 67 8.29 11.16 -17.77
CA SER A 67 8.75 10.89 -19.14
C SER A 67 8.12 9.64 -19.75
N SER A 68 7.85 8.60 -18.93
CA SER A 68 7.21 7.38 -19.40
C SER A 68 5.77 7.58 -19.88
N TYR A 69 5.10 8.66 -19.47
CA TYR A 69 3.74 9.00 -19.92
C TYR A 69 3.70 10.06 -21.02
N LEU A 70 4.83 10.66 -21.40
CA LEU A 70 4.88 11.63 -22.51
C LEU A 70 4.32 11.04 -23.82
N PRO A 71 4.64 9.79 -24.21
CA PRO A 71 4.06 9.20 -25.42
C PRO A 71 2.52 9.06 -25.35
N SER A 72 1.94 9.01 -24.15
CA SER A 72 0.49 8.88 -23.96
C SER A 72 -0.26 10.21 -24.09
N LEU A 73 0.44 11.35 -24.21
CA LEU A 73 -0.20 12.66 -24.34
C LEU A 73 -0.92 12.83 -25.68
N ASP A 74 -0.39 12.23 -26.74
CA ASP A 74 -0.98 12.20 -28.09
C ASP A 74 -1.72 10.87 -28.36
N GLY A 75 -2.15 10.17 -27.30
CA GLY A 75 -2.91 8.93 -27.43
C GLY A 75 -4.34 9.17 -27.92
N GLU A 76 -4.82 8.31 -28.82
CA GLU A 76 -6.22 8.29 -29.24
C GLU A 76 -7.14 7.61 -28.22
N PHE A 77 -8.46 7.76 -28.40
CA PHE A 77 -9.43 7.07 -27.57
C PHE A 77 -9.34 5.55 -27.75
N VAL A 78 -9.13 4.86 -26.63
CA VAL A 78 -9.19 3.40 -26.59
C VAL A 78 -10.66 2.97 -26.68
N PHE A 79 -10.90 1.71 -27.03
CA PHE A 79 -12.21 1.13 -27.32
C PHE A 79 -13.34 1.62 -26.39
N ASP A 80 -13.17 1.50 -25.07
CA ASP A 80 -14.21 1.86 -24.09
C ASP A 80 -14.46 3.38 -24.01
N ASP A 81 -13.40 4.18 -24.17
CA ASP A 81 -13.51 5.63 -24.13
C ASP A 81 -14.25 6.15 -25.36
N SER A 82 -13.99 5.55 -26.52
CA SER A 82 -14.67 5.91 -27.77
C SER A 82 -16.18 5.67 -27.68
N ALA A 83 -16.61 4.55 -27.09
CA ALA A 83 -18.02 4.23 -26.90
C ALA A 83 -18.71 5.23 -25.96
N THR A 84 -18.04 5.59 -24.86
CA THR A 84 -18.65 6.41 -23.80
C THR A 84 -18.58 7.91 -24.06
N VAL A 85 -17.54 8.38 -24.74
CA VAL A 85 -17.29 9.82 -24.92
C VAL A 85 -17.60 10.25 -26.34
N VAL A 86 -17.03 9.56 -27.34
CA VAL A 86 -17.16 9.93 -28.76
C VAL A 86 -18.49 9.48 -29.35
N ASN A 87 -19.00 8.30 -28.98
CA ASN A 87 -20.21 7.73 -29.58
C ASN A 87 -21.46 7.92 -28.72
N ASN A 88 -21.32 8.28 -27.45
CA ASN A 88 -22.47 8.49 -26.57
C ASN A 88 -23.20 9.79 -26.93
N PRO A 89 -24.47 9.72 -27.37
CA PRO A 89 -25.19 10.88 -27.85
C PRO A 89 -25.51 11.88 -26.72
N VAL A 90 -25.58 11.41 -25.46
CA VAL A 90 -25.79 12.25 -24.27
C VAL A 90 -24.55 13.13 -24.00
N VAL A 91 -23.34 12.57 -24.14
CA VAL A 91 -22.06 13.28 -23.93
C VAL A 91 -21.78 14.30 -25.04
N ASN A 92 -22.13 13.98 -26.28
CA ASN A 92 -21.93 14.86 -27.43
C ASN A 92 -22.96 16.00 -27.54
N GLY A 93 -23.90 16.13 -26.60
CA GLY A 93 -24.97 17.14 -26.68
C GLY A 93 -25.95 16.92 -27.83
N ARG A 94 -25.98 15.72 -28.43
CA ARG A 94 -26.94 15.35 -29.48
C ARG A 94 -28.33 15.03 -28.91
N THR A 95 -28.44 14.93 -27.58
CA THR A 95 -29.70 14.69 -26.87
C THR A 95 -29.88 15.63 -25.68
N SER A 96 -31.06 15.58 -25.04
CA SER A 96 -31.32 16.31 -23.81
C SER A 96 -30.49 15.75 -22.64
N LEU A 97 -29.88 16.63 -21.84
CA LEU A 97 -29.14 16.27 -20.61
C LEU A 97 -29.98 15.46 -19.61
N LYS A 98 -31.31 15.55 -19.66
CA LYS A 98 -32.18 14.72 -18.82
C LYS A 98 -32.01 13.23 -19.11
N GLN A 99 -31.58 12.86 -20.32
CA GLN A 99 -31.37 11.46 -20.68
C GLN A 99 -30.25 10.79 -19.88
N VAL A 100 -29.33 11.54 -19.27
CA VAL A 100 -28.30 11.01 -18.34
C VAL A 100 -28.92 10.10 -17.27
N PHE A 101 -30.15 10.42 -16.81
CA PHE A 101 -30.84 9.66 -15.76
C PHE A 101 -31.61 8.44 -16.28
N THR A 102 -31.69 8.26 -17.60
CA THR A 102 -32.48 7.19 -18.24
C THR A 102 -31.65 6.31 -19.18
N THR A 103 -30.37 6.63 -19.38
CA THR A 103 -29.43 5.85 -20.19
C THR A 103 -28.40 5.14 -19.31
N ASP A 104 -27.85 4.04 -19.83
CA ASP A 104 -26.66 3.43 -19.28
C ASP A 104 -25.39 4.23 -19.62
N TYR A 105 -24.25 3.77 -19.12
CA TYR A 105 -22.95 4.40 -19.30
C TYR A 105 -22.53 4.53 -20.76
N TRP A 106 -22.96 3.60 -21.61
CA TRP A 106 -22.58 3.50 -23.02
C TRP A 106 -23.52 4.26 -23.96
N GLY A 107 -24.60 4.85 -23.42
CA GLY A 107 -25.54 5.68 -24.19
C GLY A 107 -26.79 4.95 -24.67
N ASN A 108 -27.04 3.72 -24.21
CA ASN A 108 -28.28 3.00 -24.49
C ASN A 108 -29.34 3.31 -23.44
N PRO A 109 -30.65 3.31 -23.78
CA PRO A 109 -31.71 3.39 -22.78
C PRO A 109 -31.56 2.25 -21.76
N ILE A 110 -31.62 2.56 -20.46
CA ILE A 110 -31.30 1.57 -19.41
C ILE A 110 -32.25 0.38 -19.40
N ALA A 111 -33.50 0.58 -19.85
CA ALA A 111 -34.53 -0.45 -19.98
C ALA A 111 -34.36 -1.34 -21.23
N SER A 112 -33.43 -1.00 -22.14
CA SER A 112 -33.19 -1.73 -23.37
C SER A 112 -32.55 -3.11 -23.11
N PRO A 113 -32.89 -4.17 -23.86
CA PRO A 113 -32.18 -5.45 -23.80
C PRO A 113 -30.70 -5.36 -24.18
N GLN A 114 -30.33 -4.36 -25.00
CA GLN A 114 -28.95 -4.08 -25.42
C GLN A 114 -28.16 -3.26 -24.37
N SER A 115 -28.82 -2.83 -23.29
CA SER A 115 -28.18 -2.12 -22.18
C SER A 115 -27.23 -3.04 -21.42
N HIS A 116 -26.04 -2.52 -21.11
CA HIS A 116 -25.13 -3.20 -20.19
C HIS A 116 -25.53 -2.98 -18.73
N LYS A 117 -26.62 -2.25 -18.47
CA LYS A 117 -27.19 -1.94 -17.14
C LYS A 117 -26.21 -1.26 -16.18
N SER A 118 -25.15 -0.67 -16.72
CA SER A 118 -24.16 0.09 -15.97
C SER A 118 -24.64 1.53 -15.82
N TYR A 119 -25.27 1.85 -14.69
CA TYR A 119 -25.78 3.20 -14.42
C TYR A 119 -24.73 4.07 -13.73
N ARG A 120 -24.26 5.13 -14.41
CA ARG A 120 -23.19 6.03 -13.93
C ARG A 120 -23.47 7.49 -14.26
N PRO A 121 -24.60 8.06 -13.78
CA PRO A 121 -25.06 9.38 -14.20
C PRO A 121 -24.05 10.50 -13.89
N LEU A 122 -23.34 10.42 -12.76
CA LEU A 122 -22.33 11.43 -12.38
C LEU A 122 -21.13 11.42 -13.33
N THR A 123 -20.63 10.24 -13.71
CA THR A 123 -19.51 10.12 -14.65
C THR A 123 -19.92 10.60 -16.05
N THR A 124 -21.07 10.16 -16.54
CA THR A 124 -21.61 10.60 -17.83
C THR A 124 -21.84 12.11 -17.85
N PHE A 125 -22.39 12.68 -16.77
CA PHE A 125 -22.59 14.12 -16.64
C PHE A 125 -21.26 14.91 -16.66
N SER A 126 -20.24 14.44 -15.94
CA SER A 126 -18.91 15.06 -15.98
C SER A 126 -18.32 15.08 -17.39
N PHE A 127 -18.49 14.00 -18.16
CA PHE A 127 -18.11 14.01 -19.58
C PHE A 127 -18.93 15.00 -20.39
N CYS A 128 -20.26 15.07 -20.20
CA CYS A 128 -21.09 16.07 -20.85
C CYS A 128 -20.65 17.52 -20.55
N ALA A 129 -20.14 17.79 -19.36
CA ALA A 129 -19.69 19.12 -18.97
C ALA A 129 -18.31 19.48 -19.58
N ILE A 130 -17.39 18.51 -19.64
CA ILE A 130 -16.01 18.72 -20.07
C ILE A 130 -15.85 18.58 -21.58
N TRP A 131 -16.53 17.62 -22.19
CA TRP A 131 -16.37 17.24 -23.60
C TRP A 131 -16.65 18.36 -24.61
N PRO A 132 -17.76 19.12 -24.50
CA PRO A 132 -18.07 20.19 -25.45
C PRO A 132 -16.97 21.25 -25.54
N GLN A 133 -16.22 21.47 -24.46
CA GLN A 133 -15.11 22.42 -24.44
C GLN A 133 -13.96 21.97 -25.34
N LYS A 134 -13.66 20.66 -25.37
CA LYS A 134 -12.59 20.10 -26.21
C LYS A 134 -12.95 20.14 -27.70
N VAL A 135 -14.20 19.86 -28.06
CA VAL A 135 -14.67 19.92 -29.46
C VAL A 135 -14.65 21.35 -30.00
N ALA A 136 -15.10 22.33 -29.20
CA ALA A 136 -15.06 23.74 -29.58
C ALA A 136 -13.62 24.26 -29.73
N MET A 137 -12.69 23.83 -28.87
CA MET A 137 -11.27 24.20 -28.97
C MET A 137 -10.58 23.59 -30.19
N ALA A 138 -10.84 22.33 -30.52
CA ALA A 138 -10.30 21.70 -31.72
C ALA A 138 -10.84 22.37 -33.00
N ALA A 139 -12.14 22.67 -33.06
CA ALA A 139 -12.72 23.44 -34.15
C ALA A 139 -12.10 24.85 -34.25
N ASN A 140 -11.73 25.44 -33.11
CA ASN A 140 -11.08 26.74 -33.10
C ASN A 140 -9.66 26.73 -33.68
N GLN A 141 -8.87 25.70 -33.37
CA GLN A 141 -7.50 25.61 -33.86
C GLN A 141 -7.43 25.32 -35.37
N HIS A 142 -8.41 24.60 -35.92
CA HIS A 142 -8.44 24.32 -37.36
C HIS A 142 -8.78 25.54 -38.23
N TYR A 143 -9.44 26.57 -37.71
CA TYR A 143 -9.66 27.80 -38.48
C TYR A 143 -8.48 28.79 -38.41
N GLU A 144 -7.69 28.81 -37.33
CA GLU A 144 -6.53 29.71 -37.19
C GLU A 144 -5.39 29.37 -38.17
N PHE A 145 -5.34 28.13 -38.68
CA PHE A 145 -4.35 27.72 -39.69
C PHE A 145 -4.77 28.02 -41.15
N TYR A 146 -5.96 28.56 -41.37
CA TYR A 146 -6.51 28.83 -42.70
C TYR A 146 -6.72 30.33 -43.01
N ILE A 147 -6.17 31.23 -42.18
CA ILE A 147 -6.15 32.68 -42.40
C ILE A 147 -4.72 33.14 -42.65
#